data_AF-A0A820QUC5-F1
#
_entry.id   AF-A0A820QUC5-F1
#
_cell.length_a   1.000
_cell.length_b   1.000
_cell.length_c   1.000
_cell.angle_alpha   90.00
_cell.angle_beta   90.00
_cell.angle_gamma   90.00
#
_symmetry.space_group_name_H-M   'P 1'
#
loop_
_entity.id
_entity.type
_entity.pdbx_description
1 polymer ?
#
loop_
_entity_poly.entity_id
_entity_poly.type
_entity_poly.pdbx_seq_one_letter_code
_entity_poly.pdbx_strand_id
1 'polypeptide(L)'
;MAKDNIQPDQSSIFQRLQRSQQQSASSTSIPITDQQFRDCDYFMNPIPNNDKRKSIHESAIDYTYDNTNNNLASATDWPSMDITTATMDNKHYFSLYLIRIKHGLVLFSLCLIAFQSLIYLLLAIFSEKPYLSQFILEILVFIGIFFLSLIFILLFHREKFFHKYVHISCLLIWFLLTSFAVTPIILHQYTSVIRLIGIVTFSIITIHTTLPITRSWTVLMAVTTSFIHLMLVIRTHDIQDPNNRSHRMEFKLEFICLSLFFVACNIFGLCHRYLTDVHQKKTYHNTMLCIEARLRLEREK
;
A
#
# COMPACT_ATOMS: atom_id res chain seq x y z
N MET A 1 -5.25 60.03 18.58
CA MET A 1 -4.48 58.78 18.40
C MET A 1 -5.39 57.62 18.72
N ALA A 2 -6.10 57.10 17.73
CA ALA A 2 -7.03 55.97 17.85
C ALA A 2 -6.30 54.67 17.49
N LYS A 3 -6.54 53.62 18.27
CA LYS A 3 -5.86 52.33 18.21
C LYS A 3 -6.88 51.31 17.72
N ASP A 4 -6.91 51.05 16.42
CA ASP A 4 -7.81 50.05 15.81
C ASP A 4 -7.24 48.64 15.99
N ASN A 5 -8.06 47.79 16.60
CA ASN A 5 -7.78 46.41 16.94
C ASN A 5 -8.47 45.53 15.88
N ILE A 6 -7.72 45.03 14.90
CA ILE A 6 -8.26 44.17 13.83
C ILE A 6 -7.99 42.71 14.20
N GLN A 7 -9.03 42.02 14.66
CA GLN A 7 -9.04 40.59 14.89
C GLN A 7 -9.57 39.88 13.62
N PRO A 8 -8.86 38.91 13.03
CA PRO A 8 -9.30 38.28 11.79
C PRO A 8 -10.41 37.25 12.06
N ASP A 9 -11.52 37.39 11.34
CA ASP A 9 -12.69 36.53 11.40
C ASP A 9 -12.42 35.14 10.77
N GLN A 10 -12.12 34.18 11.65
CA GLN A 10 -11.83 32.76 11.35
C GLN A 10 -13.01 32.02 10.68
N SER A 11 -14.24 32.54 10.77
CA SER A 11 -15.42 31.88 10.18
C SER A 11 -15.45 31.97 8.64
N SER A 12 -14.89 33.05 8.09
CA SER A 12 -14.84 33.32 6.65
C SER A 12 -13.84 32.44 5.89
N ILE A 13 -12.78 31.98 6.55
CA ILE A 13 -11.75 31.12 5.96
C ILE A 13 -12.24 29.66 5.88
N PHE A 14 -12.98 29.21 6.90
CA PHE A 14 -13.54 27.87 6.93
C PHE A 14 -14.63 27.67 5.86
N GLN A 15 -15.48 28.69 5.64
CA GLN A 15 -16.45 28.67 4.54
C GLN A 15 -15.81 28.69 3.14
N ARG A 16 -14.65 29.33 2.98
CA ARG A 16 -13.90 29.30 1.71
C ARG A 16 -13.29 27.93 1.44
N LEU A 17 -12.76 27.26 2.46
CA LEU A 17 -12.26 25.88 2.38
C LEU A 17 -13.37 24.88 2.03
N GLN A 18 -14.57 25.07 2.57
CA GLN A 18 -15.73 24.20 2.31
C GLN A 18 -16.25 24.37 0.87
N ARG A 19 -16.24 25.61 0.32
CA ARG A 19 -16.58 25.86 -1.10
C ARG A 19 -15.55 25.30 -2.08
N SER A 20 -14.25 25.33 -1.74
CA SER A 20 -13.22 24.70 -2.59
C SER A 20 -13.35 23.17 -2.64
N GLN A 21 -13.78 22.51 -1.55
CA GLN A 21 -14.06 21.07 -1.58
C GLN A 21 -15.33 20.71 -2.37
N GLN A 22 -16.36 21.58 -2.34
CA GLN A 22 -17.57 21.37 -3.14
C GLN A 22 -17.34 21.59 -4.65
N GLN A 23 -16.44 22.50 -5.04
CA GLN A 23 -16.09 22.71 -6.45
C GLN A 23 -15.22 21.58 -7.04
N SER A 24 -14.32 20.96 -6.26
CA SER A 24 -13.59 19.75 -6.70
C SER A 24 -14.48 18.50 -6.81
N ALA A 25 -15.63 18.47 -6.15
CA ALA A 25 -16.61 17.37 -6.29
C ALA A 25 -17.54 17.56 -7.51
N SER A 26 -17.64 18.77 -8.08
CA SER A 26 -18.49 19.07 -9.24
C SER A 26 -17.77 19.07 -10.59
N SER A 27 -16.44 18.94 -10.61
CA SER A 27 -15.63 18.96 -11.83
C SER A 27 -14.89 17.64 -12.04
N THR A 28 -15.62 16.53 -12.08
CA THR A 28 -15.15 15.30 -12.73
C THR A 28 -16.31 14.58 -13.41
N SER A 29 -17.12 15.33 -14.17
CA SER A 29 -17.92 14.75 -15.26
C SER A 29 -16.99 14.53 -16.46
N ILE A 30 -16.17 13.48 -16.38
CA ILE A 30 -15.58 12.89 -17.58
C ILE A 30 -16.73 12.11 -18.24
N PRO A 31 -17.04 12.31 -19.52
CA PRO A 31 -18.05 11.51 -20.19
C PRO A 31 -17.56 10.07 -20.19
N ILE A 32 -18.26 9.21 -19.44
CA ILE A 32 -18.08 7.77 -19.50
C ILE A 32 -18.60 7.37 -20.87
N THR A 33 -17.68 7.16 -21.81
CA THR A 33 -18.01 6.63 -23.13
C THR A 33 -18.63 5.25 -22.95
N ASP A 34 -19.71 4.95 -23.70
CA ASP A 34 -20.47 3.68 -23.74
C ASP A 34 -19.62 2.39 -23.88
N GLN A 35 -18.32 2.51 -24.09
CA GLN A 35 -17.36 1.42 -24.08
C GLN A 35 -17.15 0.83 -22.67
N GLN A 36 -17.16 1.64 -21.61
CA GLN A 36 -16.82 1.20 -20.25
C GLN A 36 -17.98 0.45 -19.56
N PHE A 37 -19.21 0.67 -20.06
CA PHE A 37 -20.40 -0.09 -19.65
C PHE A 37 -20.46 -1.45 -20.37
N ARG A 38 -20.04 -1.53 -21.65
CA ARG A 38 -19.99 -2.79 -22.40
C ARG A 38 -19.01 -3.84 -21.84
N ASP A 39 -17.93 -3.40 -21.20
CA ASP A 39 -16.99 -4.33 -20.54
C ASP A 39 -17.55 -4.91 -19.22
N CYS A 40 -18.56 -4.28 -18.62
CA CYS A 40 -19.27 -4.84 -17.47
C CYS A 40 -20.33 -5.87 -17.89
N ASP A 41 -20.98 -5.66 -19.04
CA ASP A 41 -21.98 -6.59 -19.59
C ASP A 41 -21.35 -7.94 -20.02
N TYR A 42 -20.06 -7.97 -20.36
CA TYR A 42 -19.37 -9.23 -20.67
C TYR A 42 -19.15 -10.16 -19.46
N PHE A 43 -19.29 -9.65 -18.23
CA PHE A 43 -19.22 -10.46 -16.99
C PHE A 43 -20.59 -10.88 -16.46
N MET A 44 -21.68 -10.41 -17.05
CA MET A 44 -23.06 -10.82 -16.75
C MET A 44 -23.57 -11.72 -17.88
N ASN A 45 -23.19 -12.99 -17.87
CA ASN A 45 -23.98 -14.03 -18.54
C ASN A 45 -24.06 -15.29 -17.65
N PRO A 46 -25.19 -16.02 -17.71
CA PRO A 46 -25.74 -16.68 -16.54
C PRO A 46 -25.07 -18.02 -16.22
N ILE A 47 -25.20 -18.36 -14.95
CA ILE A 47 -24.95 -19.66 -14.32
C ILE A 47 -25.35 -20.81 -15.25
N PRO A 48 -24.43 -21.73 -15.61
CA PRO A 48 -24.85 -23.01 -16.15
C PRO A 48 -25.44 -23.83 -14.99
N ASN A 49 -26.75 -24.06 -15.07
CA ASN A 49 -27.48 -25.00 -14.25
C ASN A 49 -26.76 -26.36 -14.26
N ASN A 50 -26.25 -26.81 -13.11
CA ASN A 50 -25.96 -28.23 -12.93
C ASN A 50 -25.95 -28.63 -11.46
N ASP A 51 -26.89 -29.51 -11.16
CA ASP A 51 -26.98 -30.35 -9.99
C ASP A 51 -25.64 -31.03 -9.63
N LYS A 52 -25.50 -31.30 -8.33
CA LYS A 52 -24.54 -32.19 -7.64
C LYS A 52 -23.21 -31.57 -7.17
N ARG A 53 -23.14 -31.34 -5.85
CA ARG A 53 -22.10 -31.87 -4.93
C ARG A 53 -22.45 -31.45 -3.49
N LYS A 54 -23.00 -32.35 -2.66
CA LYS A 54 -22.27 -33.27 -1.76
C LYS A 54 -21.12 -32.61 -0.98
N SER A 55 -21.44 -32.33 0.29
CA SER A 55 -20.61 -32.43 1.51
C SER A 55 -19.22 -31.79 1.51
N ILE A 56 -19.08 -30.66 2.22
CA ILE A 56 -17.82 -30.28 2.88
C ILE A 56 -18.12 -29.83 4.31
N HIS A 57 -17.43 -30.50 5.24
CA HIS A 57 -17.31 -30.21 6.67
C HIS A 57 -16.91 -28.75 6.94
N GLU A 58 -17.77 -28.06 7.70
CA GLU A 58 -17.49 -27.51 9.04
C GLU A 58 -16.08 -27.00 9.38
N SER A 59 -15.95 -25.68 9.53
CA SER A 59 -15.31 -25.01 10.68
C SER A 59 -15.43 -23.48 10.52
N ALA A 60 -16.59 -22.94 10.89
CA ALA A 60 -16.80 -21.51 11.05
C ALA A 60 -16.58 -21.13 12.52
N ILE A 61 -15.70 -20.15 12.74
CA ILE A 61 -15.60 -19.44 14.03
C ILE A 61 -16.79 -18.49 14.10
N ASP A 62 -17.66 -18.79 15.06
CA ASP A 62 -18.91 -18.11 15.37
C ASP A 62 -18.64 -16.71 15.94
N TYR A 63 -19.32 -15.70 15.39
CA TYR A 63 -19.50 -14.40 16.03
C TYR A 63 -21.00 -14.18 16.13
N THR A 64 -21.56 -14.64 17.24
CA THR A 64 -22.96 -14.51 17.63
C THR A 64 -23.23 -13.03 17.97
N TYR A 65 -24.17 -12.41 17.26
CA TYR A 65 -24.78 -11.13 17.67
C TYR A 65 -26.21 -11.45 18.12
N ASP A 66 -26.40 -11.50 19.43
CA ASP A 66 -27.72 -11.59 20.07
C ASP A 66 -28.45 -10.26 19.92
N ASN A 67 -29.70 -10.30 19.44
CA ASN A 67 -30.68 -9.28 19.82
C ASN A 67 -32.09 -9.87 19.85
N THR A 68 -32.54 -10.20 21.05
CA THR A 68 -33.89 -10.64 21.40
C THR A 68 -34.90 -9.49 21.35
N ASN A 69 -36.01 -9.77 20.66
CA ASN A 69 -37.40 -9.37 20.94
C ASN A 69 -37.85 -7.92 20.66
N ASN A 70 -38.75 -7.75 19.68
CA ASN A 70 -40.20 -7.73 19.94
C ASN A 70 -41.04 -7.63 18.65
N ASN A 71 -42.12 -8.42 18.65
CA ASN A 71 -43.11 -8.63 17.60
C ASN A 71 -43.94 -7.38 17.25
N LEU A 72 -44.16 -7.13 15.95
CA LEU A 72 -45.40 -6.54 15.43
C LEU A 72 -45.67 -7.06 14.01
N ALA A 73 -46.94 -7.24 13.71
CA ALA A 73 -47.50 -8.19 12.76
C ALA A 73 -47.34 -7.86 11.26
N SER A 74 -47.34 -8.95 10.48
CA SER A 74 -47.90 -9.16 9.14
C SER A 74 -47.89 -7.99 8.15
N ALA A 75 -47.00 -8.09 7.16
CA ALA A 75 -47.30 -8.03 5.73
C ALA A 75 -45.98 -7.73 5.02
N THR A 76 -45.38 -8.75 4.43
CA THR A 76 -44.71 -8.69 3.13
C THR A 76 -44.02 -10.04 2.91
N ASP A 77 -44.65 -10.82 2.03
CA ASP A 77 -44.05 -11.99 1.40
C ASP A 77 -42.99 -11.47 0.40
N TRP A 78 -41.85 -11.03 0.93
CA TRP A 78 -40.65 -10.86 0.12
C TRP A 78 -40.02 -12.23 0.00
N PRO A 79 -39.52 -12.65 -1.19
CA PRO A 79 -38.60 -13.76 -1.23
C PRO A 79 -37.44 -13.36 -0.31
N SER A 80 -37.32 -14.06 0.82
CA SER A 80 -36.20 -13.93 1.73
C SER A 80 -34.97 -14.28 0.92
N MET A 81 -34.38 -13.26 0.28
CA MET A 81 -33.11 -13.35 -0.40
C MET A 81 -32.17 -13.82 0.69
N ASP A 82 -31.82 -15.11 0.61
CA ASP A 82 -31.09 -15.82 1.65
C ASP A 82 -29.92 -14.95 2.08
N ILE A 83 -29.99 -14.40 3.28
CA ILE A 83 -29.01 -13.43 3.78
C ILE A 83 -27.62 -14.09 3.76
N THR A 84 -27.57 -15.42 3.84
CA THR A 84 -26.38 -16.26 3.64
C THR A 84 -25.83 -16.27 2.22
N THR A 85 -26.66 -16.29 1.16
CA THR A 85 -26.19 -16.20 -0.24
C THR A 85 -25.78 -14.78 -0.60
N ALA A 86 -26.56 -13.78 -0.18
CA ALA A 86 -26.22 -12.36 -0.37
C ALA A 86 -24.92 -11.95 0.39
N THR A 87 -24.66 -12.53 1.56
CA THR A 87 -23.41 -12.28 2.30
C THR A 87 -22.20 -13.04 1.74
N MET A 88 -22.41 -14.22 1.14
CA MET A 88 -21.34 -14.93 0.41
C MET A 88 -20.95 -14.22 -0.89
N ASP A 89 -21.92 -13.73 -1.65
CA ASP A 89 -21.68 -12.97 -2.88
C ASP A 89 -20.94 -11.66 -2.61
N ASN A 90 -21.34 -10.90 -1.59
CA ASN A 90 -20.67 -9.65 -1.22
C ASN A 90 -19.19 -9.84 -0.83
N LYS A 91 -18.85 -10.94 -0.15
CA LYS A 91 -17.44 -11.26 0.18
C LYS A 91 -16.64 -11.56 -1.09
N HIS A 92 -17.23 -12.28 -2.04
CA HIS A 92 -16.59 -12.60 -3.31
C HIS A 92 -16.32 -11.33 -4.14
N TYR A 93 -17.32 -10.47 -4.32
CA TYR A 93 -17.16 -9.21 -5.05
C TYR A 93 -16.15 -8.26 -4.39
N PHE A 94 -16.18 -8.15 -3.06
CA PHE A 94 -15.18 -7.37 -2.32
C PHE A 94 -13.76 -7.92 -2.51
N SER A 95 -13.60 -9.24 -2.58
CA SER A 95 -12.29 -9.88 -2.82
C SER A 95 -11.76 -9.58 -4.22
N LEU A 96 -12.60 -9.60 -5.25
CA LEU A 96 -12.22 -9.25 -6.62
C LEU A 96 -11.84 -7.76 -6.73
N TYR A 97 -12.61 -6.88 -6.10
CA TYR A 97 -12.30 -5.45 -5.99
C TYR A 97 -10.91 -5.22 -5.36
N LEU A 98 -10.63 -5.90 -4.25
CA LEU A 98 -9.33 -5.82 -3.58
C LEU A 98 -8.20 -6.34 -4.48
N ILE A 99 -8.41 -7.41 -5.24
CA ILE A 99 -7.34 -7.94 -6.11
C ILE A 99 -6.99 -6.93 -7.21
N ARG A 100 -7.99 -6.29 -7.82
CA ARG A 100 -7.75 -5.28 -8.86
C ARG A 100 -6.98 -4.08 -8.33
N ILE A 101 -7.30 -3.61 -7.12
CA ILE A 101 -6.55 -2.53 -6.46
C ILE A 101 -5.11 -2.98 -6.16
N LYS A 102 -4.94 -4.20 -5.65
CA LYS A 102 -3.62 -4.77 -5.35
C LYS A 102 -2.75 -4.93 -6.60
N HIS A 103 -3.35 -5.30 -7.73
CA HIS A 103 -2.67 -5.39 -9.02
C HIS A 103 -2.13 -4.02 -9.46
N GLY A 104 -2.97 -2.98 -9.41
CA GLY A 104 -2.54 -1.61 -9.69
C GLY A 104 -1.45 -1.12 -8.74
N LEU A 105 -1.53 -1.46 -7.45
CA LEU A 105 -0.53 -1.11 -6.44
C LEU A 105 0.83 -1.76 -6.72
N VAL A 106 0.84 -3.01 -7.18
CA VAL A 106 2.06 -3.74 -7.55
C VAL A 106 2.74 -3.11 -8.76
N LEU A 107 1.98 -2.81 -9.81
CA LEU A 107 2.52 -2.13 -10.98
C LEU A 107 3.06 -0.74 -10.61
N PHE A 108 2.32 0.00 -9.78
CA PHE A 108 2.77 1.29 -9.25
C PHE A 108 4.08 1.16 -8.45
N SER A 109 4.20 0.16 -7.58
CA SER A 109 5.41 -0.06 -6.79
C SER A 109 6.63 -0.41 -7.65
N LEU A 110 6.46 -1.21 -8.70
CA LEU A 110 7.54 -1.54 -9.63
C LEU A 110 7.96 -0.30 -10.42
N CYS A 111 7.01 0.52 -10.87
CA CYS A 111 7.29 1.80 -11.51
C CYS A 111 8.05 2.75 -10.57
N LEU A 112 7.68 2.82 -9.29
CA LEU A 112 8.41 3.61 -8.30
C LEU A 112 9.85 3.11 -8.12
N ILE A 113 10.07 1.80 -8.03
CA ILE A 113 11.43 1.22 -7.94
C ILE A 113 12.24 1.55 -9.20
N ALA A 114 11.66 1.40 -10.39
CA ALA A 114 12.32 1.75 -11.63
C ALA A 114 12.69 3.24 -11.67
N PHE A 115 11.74 4.12 -11.34
CA PHE A 115 11.98 5.55 -11.28
C PHE A 115 13.06 5.94 -10.27
N GLN A 116 13.03 5.35 -9.07
CA GLN A 116 14.03 5.59 -8.04
C GLN A 116 15.43 5.13 -8.48
N SER A 117 15.53 3.96 -9.12
CA SER A 117 16.81 3.47 -9.67
C SER A 117 17.34 4.36 -10.79
N LEU A 118 16.47 4.91 -11.63
CA LEU A 118 16.83 5.87 -12.67
C LEU A 118 17.36 7.18 -12.07
N ILE A 119 16.66 7.74 -11.07
CA ILE A 119 17.14 8.93 -10.36
C ILE A 119 18.53 8.68 -9.76
N TYR A 120 18.72 7.54 -9.11
CA TYR A 120 20.02 7.21 -8.52
C TYR A 120 21.13 7.08 -9.55
N LEU A 121 20.83 6.49 -10.71
CA LEU A 121 21.77 6.38 -11.81
C LEU A 121 22.15 7.77 -12.37
N LEU A 122 21.17 8.67 -12.52
CA LEU A 122 21.45 10.06 -12.91
C LEU A 122 22.35 10.74 -11.88
N LEU A 123 22.01 10.65 -10.59
CA LEU A 123 22.84 11.21 -9.51
C LEU A 123 24.26 10.61 -9.49
N ALA A 124 24.39 9.32 -9.77
CA ALA A 124 25.68 8.65 -9.86
C ALA A 124 26.52 9.19 -11.02
N ILE A 125 25.93 9.42 -12.20
CA ILE A 125 26.63 10.01 -13.36
C ILE A 125 27.12 11.43 -13.06
N PHE A 126 26.33 12.24 -12.35
CA PHE A 126 26.73 13.60 -11.98
C PHE A 126 27.75 13.67 -10.84
N SER A 127 27.93 12.58 -10.09
CA SER A 127 28.85 12.56 -8.95
C SER A 127 30.24 12.17 -9.41
N GLU A 128 31.21 13.08 -9.31
CA GLU A 128 32.62 12.74 -9.49
C GLU A 128 33.07 11.81 -8.35
N LYS A 129 33.41 10.56 -8.66
CA LYS A 129 33.89 9.58 -7.67
C LYS A 129 35.35 9.20 -7.91
N PRO A 130 36.18 9.17 -6.85
CA PRO A 130 37.63 8.92 -6.97
C PRO A 130 37.99 7.45 -7.26
N TYR A 131 37.09 6.49 -6.98
CA TYR A 131 37.34 5.04 -7.14
C TYR A 131 36.47 4.44 -8.25
N LEU A 132 37.07 4.16 -9.41
CA LEU A 132 36.37 3.67 -10.60
C LEU A 132 35.72 2.27 -10.42
N SER A 133 36.35 1.35 -9.69
CA SER A 133 35.84 -0.03 -9.56
C SER A 133 34.53 -0.11 -8.77
N GLN A 134 34.47 0.56 -7.62
CA GLN A 134 33.25 0.64 -6.79
C GLN A 134 32.14 1.40 -7.52
N PHE A 135 32.50 2.45 -8.26
CA PHE A 135 31.56 3.22 -9.06
C PHE A 135 30.90 2.40 -10.18
N ILE A 136 31.68 1.61 -10.92
CA ILE A 136 31.16 0.75 -11.99
C ILE A 136 30.21 -0.32 -11.41
N LEU A 137 30.59 -0.93 -10.29
CA LEU A 137 29.73 -1.92 -9.62
C LEU A 137 28.40 -1.31 -9.16
N GLU A 138 28.43 -0.10 -8.60
CA GLU A 138 27.22 0.62 -8.17
C GLU A 138 26.27 0.88 -9.35
N ILE A 139 26.81 1.39 -10.45
CA ILE A 139 26.04 1.63 -11.68
C ILE A 139 25.46 0.30 -12.20
N LEU A 140 26.25 -0.76 -12.26
CA LEU A 140 25.81 -2.06 -12.77
C LEU A 140 24.64 -2.63 -11.95
N VAL A 141 24.71 -2.50 -10.62
CA VAL A 141 23.64 -2.97 -9.72
C VAL A 141 22.35 -2.17 -9.94
N PHE A 142 22.42 -0.84 -10.02
CA PHE A 142 21.23 -0.02 -10.25
C PHE A 142 20.63 -0.19 -11.66
N ILE A 143 21.47 -0.36 -12.68
CA ILE A 143 21.03 -0.76 -14.03
C ILE A 143 20.31 -2.10 -13.97
N GLY A 144 20.88 -3.08 -13.26
CA GLY A 144 20.27 -4.39 -13.06
C GLY A 144 18.90 -4.30 -12.40
N ILE A 145 18.77 -3.54 -11.32
CA ILE A 145 17.49 -3.32 -10.61
C ILE A 145 16.46 -2.64 -11.54
N PHE A 146 16.88 -1.64 -12.33
CA PHE A 146 16.01 -0.94 -13.28
C PHE A 146 15.45 -1.90 -14.34
N PHE A 147 16.31 -2.61 -15.06
CA PHE A 147 15.88 -3.55 -16.09
C PHE A 147 15.05 -4.71 -15.52
N LEU A 148 15.45 -5.22 -14.36
CA LEU A 148 14.70 -6.27 -13.68
C LEU A 148 13.28 -5.79 -13.32
N SER A 149 13.14 -4.56 -12.82
CA SER A 149 11.82 -3.96 -12.57
C SER A 149 10.99 -3.84 -13.85
N LEU A 150 11.57 -3.36 -14.96
CA LEU A 150 10.86 -3.28 -16.25
C LEU A 150 10.37 -4.64 -16.75
N ILE A 151 11.22 -5.68 -16.65
CA ILE A 151 10.84 -7.05 -17.02
C ILE A 151 9.62 -7.49 -16.19
N PHE A 152 9.64 -7.24 -14.87
CA PHE A 152 8.53 -7.60 -14.01
C PHE A 152 7.26 -6.78 -14.26
N ILE A 153 7.37 -5.50 -14.62
CA ILE A 153 6.22 -4.69 -15.05
C ILE A 153 5.55 -5.36 -16.27
N LEU A 154 6.33 -5.77 -17.27
CA LEU A 154 5.81 -6.44 -18.46
C LEU A 154 5.16 -7.79 -18.13
N LEU A 155 5.77 -8.58 -17.23
CA LEU A 155 5.24 -9.88 -16.80
C LEU A 155 3.93 -9.75 -16.02
N PHE A 156 3.86 -8.80 -15.09
CA PHE A 156 2.68 -8.60 -14.24
C PHE A 156 1.62 -7.70 -14.87
N HIS A 157 1.89 -7.09 -16.02
CA HIS A 157 0.88 -6.30 -16.76
C HIS A 157 -0.38 -7.11 -17.07
N ARG A 158 -0.24 -8.42 -17.32
CA ARG A 158 -1.36 -9.34 -17.50
C ARG A 158 -1.94 -9.76 -16.14
N GLU A 159 -3.14 -9.30 -15.82
CA GLU A 159 -3.85 -9.59 -14.56
C GLU A 159 -3.92 -11.09 -14.25
N LYS A 160 -4.21 -11.94 -15.25
CA LYS A 160 -4.26 -13.40 -15.09
C LYS A 160 -2.96 -14.01 -14.54
N PHE A 161 -1.81 -13.45 -14.91
CA PHE A 161 -0.50 -13.92 -14.44
C PHE A 161 -0.24 -13.48 -13.00
N PHE A 162 -0.65 -12.25 -12.65
CA PHE A 162 -0.54 -11.72 -11.30
C PHE A 162 -1.32 -12.54 -10.27
N HIS A 163 -2.55 -12.95 -10.60
CA HIS A 163 -3.37 -13.77 -9.70
C HIS A 163 -2.67 -15.06 -9.25
N LYS A 164 -1.95 -15.72 -10.16
CA LYS A 164 -1.25 -16.98 -9.86
C LYS A 164 -0.01 -16.77 -8.97
N TYR A 165 0.64 -15.61 -9.08
CA TYR A 165 1.96 -15.36 -8.49
C TYR A 165 2.01 -14.22 -7.48
N VAL A 166 0.87 -13.77 -6.94
CA VAL A 166 0.78 -12.59 -6.05
C VAL A 166 1.77 -12.60 -4.88
N HIS A 167 2.01 -13.76 -4.27
CA HIS A 167 2.99 -13.89 -3.18
C HIS A 167 4.42 -13.71 -3.68
N ILE A 168 4.76 -14.29 -4.83
CA ILE A 168 6.09 -14.18 -5.45
C ILE A 168 6.34 -12.73 -5.89
N SER A 169 5.35 -12.06 -6.49
CA SER A 169 5.46 -10.64 -6.88
C SER A 169 5.81 -9.79 -5.66
N CYS A 170 5.21 -10.10 -4.52
CA CYS A 170 5.41 -9.34 -3.31
C CYS A 170 6.77 -9.57 -2.66
N LEU A 171 7.22 -10.83 -2.60
CA LEU A 171 8.59 -11.17 -2.17
C LEU A 171 9.63 -10.46 -3.05
N LEU A 172 9.37 -10.44 -4.36
CA LEU A 172 10.24 -9.78 -5.32
C LEU A 172 10.30 -8.27 -5.10
N ILE A 173 9.16 -7.58 -4.96
CA ILE A 173 9.13 -6.13 -4.70
C ILE A 173 9.91 -5.82 -3.42
N TRP A 174 9.70 -6.61 -2.36
CA TRP A 174 10.46 -6.49 -1.12
C TRP A 174 11.96 -6.66 -1.33
N PHE A 175 12.37 -7.67 -2.09
CA PHE A 175 13.78 -7.92 -2.40
C PHE A 175 14.40 -6.78 -3.22
N LEU A 176 13.72 -6.30 -4.26
CA LEU A 176 14.19 -5.18 -5.09
C LEU A 176 14.34 -3.90 -4.28
N LEU A 177 13.35 -3.60 -3.43
CA LEU A 177 13.35 -2.41 -2.59
C LEU A 177 14.42 -2.47 -1.49
N THR A 178 14.59 -3.63 -0.86
CA THR A 178 15.65 -3.85 0.14
C THR A 178 17.02 -3.81 -0.51
N SER A 179 17.21 -4.43 -1.67
CA SER A 179 18.46 -4.40 -2.43
C SER A 179 18.84 -2.98 -2.84
N PHE A 180 17.88 -2.20 -3.34
CA PHE A 180 18.07 -0.79 -3.63
C PHE A 180 18.52 0.01 -2.40
N ALA A 181 17.88 -0.23 -1.24
CA ALA A 181 18.22 0.48 0.00
C ALA A 181 19.58 0.08 0.61
N VAL A 182 20.02 -1.16 0.38
CA VAL A 182 21.24 -1.74 0.95
C VAL A 182 22.48 -1.48 0.10
N THR A 183 22.34 -1.52 -1.23
CA THR A 183 23.44 -1.30 -2.20
C THR A 183 24.32 -0.11 -1.86
N PRO A 184 23.79 1.10 -1.62
CA PRO A 184 24.63 2.26 -1.40
C PRO A 184 25.32 2.24 -0.02
N ILE A 185 24.79 1.50 0.95
CA ILE A 185 25.41 1.29 2.27
C ILE A 185 26.67 0.43 2.14
N ILE A 186 26.56 -0.68 1.38
CA ILE A 186 27.65 -1.63 1.18
C ILE A 186 28.78 -0.99 0.36
N LEU A 187 28.43 -0.29 -0.72
CA LEU A 187 29.41 0.21 -1.68
C LEU A 187 30.05 1.53 -1.26
N HIS A 188 29.30 2.42 -0.61
CA HIS A 188 29.78 3.77 -0.32
C HIS A 188 30.29 3.95 1.12
N GLN A 189 30.19 2.92 1.97
CA GLN A 189 30.53 2.98 3.40
C GLN A 189 30.08 4.31 4.02
N TYR A 190 28.79 4.62 3.91
CA TYR A 190 28.28 5.94 4.29
C TYR A 190 28.76 6.33 5.68
N THR A 191 29.63 7.32 5.74
CA THR A 191 30.19 7.86 6.98
C THR A 191 29.18 8.68 7.79
N SER A 192 27.97 8.92 7.25
CA SER A 192 26.97 9.75 7.91
C SER A 192 25.61 9.07 7.99
N VAL A 193 25.16 8.83 9.23
CA VAL A 193 23.86 8.25 9.60
C VAL A 193 22.68 9.03 9.03
N ILE A 194 22.83 10.35 8.81
CA ILE A 194 21.75 11.21 8.29
C ILE A 194 21.37 10.86 6.86
N ARG A 195 22.32 10.43 6.02
CA ARG A 195 22.05 10.05 4.62
C ARG A 195 21.39 8.68 4.54
N LEU A 196 21.77 7.81 5.46
CA LEU A 196 21.20 6.48 5.60
C LEU A 196 19.73 6.54 6.01
N ILE A 197 19.37 7.44 6.93
CA ILE A 197 18.01 7.47 7.48
C ILE A 197 16.96 7.72 6.39
N GLY A 198 17.22 8.61 5.43
CA GLY A 198 16.28 8.91 4.34
C GLY A 198 15.96 7.68 3.47
N ILE A 199 17.01 6.98 3.01
CA ILE A 199 16.88 5.80 2.14
C ILE A 199 16.13 4.67 2.87
N VAL A 200 16.48 4.43 4.13
CA VAL A 200 15.85 3.34 4.89
C VAL A 200 14.41 3.68 5.28
N THR A 201 14.14 4.92 5.67
CA THR A 201 12.77 5.40 5.95
C THR A 201 11.88 5.20 4.73
N PHE A 202 12.37 5.64 3.57
CA PHE A 202 11.65 5.51 2.31
C PHE A 202 11.36 4.05 2.00
N SER A 203 12.34 3.16 2.18
CA SER A 203 12.16 1.71 1.99
C SER A 203 11.08 1.15 2.92
N ILE A 204 11.15 1.41 4.24
CA ILE A 204 10.17 0.89 5.21
C ILE A 204 8.76 1.41 4.94
N ILE A 205 8.60 2.71 4.66
CA ILE A 205 7.28 3.28 4.34
C ILE A 205 6.74 2.69 3.05
N THR A 206 7.57 2.56 2.02
CA THR A 206 7.16 1.93 0.76
C THR A 206 6.74 0.48 0.99
N ILE A 207 7.46 -0.27 1.83
CA ILE A 207 7.09 -1.65 2.17
C ILE A 207 5.69 -1.72 2.77
N HIS A 208 5.37 -0.83 3.71
CA HIS A 208 4.07 -0.83 4.38
C HIS A 208 2.93 -0.31 3.52
N THR A 209 3.20 0.62 2.61
CA THR A 209 2.17 1.29 1.80
C THR A 209 1.87 0.57 0.49
N THR A 210 2.85 -0.08 -0.13
CA THR A 210 2.71 -0.62 -1.49
C THR A 210 2.66 -2.15 -1.58
N LEU A 211 2.96 -2.90 -0.51
CA LEU A 211 2.90 -4.37 -0.58
C LEU A 211 1.46 -4.90 -0.38
N PRO A 212 0.87 -5.60 -1.37
CA PRO A 212 -0.47 -6.16 -1.28
C PRO A 212 -0.58 -7.48 -0.48
N ILE A 213 0.24 -7.73 0.56
CA ILE A 213 0.18 -8.99 1.35
C ILE A 213 -0.90 -8.89 2.45
N THR A 214 -1.06 -9.94 3.24
CA THR A 214 -1.69 -9.88 4.56
C THR A 214 -0.83 -9.06 5.54
N ARG A 215 -1.46 -8.60 6.63
CA ARG A 215 -0.83 -7.73 7.62
C ARG A 215 0.44 -8.34 8.23
N SER A 216 0.39 -9.62 8.60
CA SER A 216 1.49 -10.31 9.29
C SER A 216 2.77 -10.41 8.47
N TRP A 217 2.67 -10.75 7.19
CA TRP A 217 3.85 -10.89 6.32
C TRP A 217 4.55 -9.57 6.07
N THR A 218 3.82 -8.47 5.93
CA THR A 218 4.44 -7.15 5.75
C THR A 218 5.14 -6.69 7.01
N VAL A 219 4.58 -6.95 8.19
CA VAL A 219 5.27 -6.68 9.46
C VAL A 219 6.55 -7.49 9.53
N LEU A 220 6.50 -8.79 9.20
CA LEU A 220 7.70 -9.63 9.16
C LEU A 220 8.76 -9.07 8.20
N MET A 221 8.36 -8.68 6.98
CA MET A 221 9.29 -8.11 6.00
C MET A 221 9.88 -6.78 6.44
N ALA A 222 9.09 -5.89 7.02
CA ALA A 222 9.57 -4.59 7.47
C ALA A 222 10.51 -4.71 8.69
N VAL A 223 10.21 -5.61 9.62
CA VAL A 223 11.10 -5.93 10.76
C VAL A 223 12.39 -6.57 10.25
N THR A 224 12.30 -7.49 9.28
CA THR A 224 13.48 -8.12 8.65
C THR A 224 14.35 -7.08 7.95
N THR A 225 13.76 -6.18 7.16
CA THR A 225 14.49 -5.07 6.51
C THR A 225 15.14 -4.16 7.54
N SER A 226 14.44 -3.82 8.63
CA SER A 226 15.00 -3.00 9.72
C SER A 226 16.21 -3.70 10.37
N PHE A 227 16.12 -5.01 10.60
CA PHE A 227 17.22 -5.79 11.16
C PHE A 227 18.43 -5.86 10.19
N ILE A 228 18.18 -6.07 8.90
CA ILE A 228 19.23 -6.04 7.86
C ILE A 228 19.97 -4.69 7.88
N HIS A 229 19.24 -3.57 7.95
CA HIS A 229 19.85 -2.26 8.02
C HIS A 229 20.66 -2.04 9.30
N LEU A 230 20.14 -2.44 10.47
CA LEU A 230 20.89 -2.35 11.73
C LEU A 230 22.16 -3.21 11.72
N MET A 231 22.08 -4.43 11.19
CA MET A 231 23.23 -5.33 11.05
C MET A 231 24.29 -4.73 10.12
N LEU A 232 23.88 -4.13 9.00
CA LEU A 232 24.81 -3.47 8.08
C LEU A 232 25.51 -2.28 8.74
N VAL A 233 24.79 -1.45 9.49
CA VAL A 233 25.38 -0.31 10.24
C VAL A 233 26.42 -0.78 11.25
N ILE A 234 26.14 -1.85 11.98
CA ILE A 234 27.09 -2.45 12.93
C ILE A 234 28.34 -2.94 12.18
N ARG A 235 28.15 -3.64 11.06
CA ARG A 235 29.26 -4.19 10.25
C ARG A 235 30.13 -3.10 9.65
N THR A 236 29.55 -2.03 9.11
CA THR A 236 30.31 -0.92 8.54
C THR A 236 31.11 -0.21 9.62
N HIS A 237 30.53 0.00 10.80
CA HIS A 237 31.23 0.62 11.92
C HIS A 237 32.42 -0.22 12.43
N ASP A 238 32.25 -1.54 12.56
CA ASP A 238 33.30 -2.46 13.03
C ASP A 238 34.52 -2.50 12.08
N ILE A 239 34.29 -2.33 10.79
CA ILE A 239 35.34 -2.31 9.76
C ILE A 239 36.10 -0.97 9.74
N GLN A 240 35.45 0.14 10.07
CA GLN A 240 36.01 1.49 9.88
C GLN A 240 36.96 1.92 11.02
N ASP A 241 36.65 1.62 12.30
CA ASP A 241 37.46 2.08 13.44
C ASP A 241 37.32 1.19 14.70
N PRO A 242 38.11 0.09 14.81
CA PRO A 242 38.00 -0.85 15.93
C PRO A 242 38.52 -0.32 17.27
N ASN A 243 39.33 0.75 17.31
CA ASN A 243 40.15 1.07 18.49
C ASN A 243 39.88 2.43 19.15
N ASN A 244 39.00 3.27 18.62
CA ASN A 244 38.76 4.60 19.16
C ASN A 244 37.64 4.63 20.22
N ARG A 245 38.00 4.94 21.49
CA ARG A 245 37.06 4.90 22.63
C ARG A 245 35.99 5.99 22.61
N SER A 246 36.32 7.19 22.12
CA SER A 246 35.39 8.31 22.07
C SER A 246 34.29 8.09 21.02
N HIS A 247 34.65 7.51 19.87
CA HIS A 247 33.71 7.25 18.77
C HIS A 247 32.68 6.15 19.11
N ARG A 248 33.05 5.20 19.99
CA ARG A 248 32.12 4.16 20.48
C ARG A 248 30.93 4.69 21.27
N MET A 249 31.07 5.81 22.00
CA MET A 249 29.95 6.38 22.76
C MET A 249 28.96 7.09 21.84
N GLU A 250 29.46 7.86 20.87
CA GLU A 250 28.64 8.54 19.86
C GLU A 250 27.88 7.52 18.99
N PHE A 251 28.57 6.48 18.52
CA PHE A 251 27.94 5.41 17.75
C PHE A 251 26.82 4.69 18.52
N LYS A 252 27.00 4.43 19.82
CA LYS A 252 25.94 3.82 20.65
C LYS A 252 24.68 4.69 20.67
N LEU A 253 24.86 5.99 20.82
CA LEU A 253 23.74 6.93 20.90
C LEU A 253 23.04 7.06 19.55
N GLU A 254 23.80 7.18 18.46
CA GLU A 254 23.27 7.17 17.09
C GLU A 254 22.53 5.87 16.75
N PHE A 255 23.07 4.72 17.15
CA PHE A 255 22.44 3.41 16.95
C PHE A 255 21.13 3.29 17.72
N ILE A 256 21.07 3.77 18.97
CA ILE A 256 19.84 3.80 19.77
C ILE A 256 18.79 4.69 19.09
N CYS A 257 19.18 5.90 18.66
CA CYS A 257 18.30 6.81 17.94
C CYS A 257 17.78 6.19 16.63
N LEU A 258 18.65 5.56 15.85
CA LEU A 258 18.28 4.88 14.60
C LEU A 258 17.34 3.70 14.84
N SER A 259 17.56 2.93 15.90
CA SER A 259 16.70 1.82 16.30
C SER A 259 15.31 2.30 16.72
N LEU A 260 15.24 3.34 17.58
CA LEU A 260 13.97 3.97 17.97
C LEU A 260 13.23 4.54 16.75
N PHE A 261 13.97 5.14 15.84
CA PHE A 261 13.42 5.65 14.59
C PHE A 261 12.83 4.53 13.72
N PHE A 262 13.49 3.38 13.58
CA PHE A 262 12.91 2.23 12.89
C PHE A 262 11.65 1.72 13.56
N VAL A 263 11.61 1.66 14.89
CA VAL A 263 10.38 1.30 15.62
C VAL A 263 9.26 2.29 15.29
N ALA A 264 9.53 3.60 15.34
CA ALA A 264 8.56 4.64 15.00
C ALA A 264 8.06 4.52 13.54
N CYS A 265 8.94 4.32 12.57
CA CYS A 265 8.57 4.11 11.16
C CYS A 265 7.72 2.86 10.95
N ASN A 266 8.01 1.77 11.66
CA ASN A 266 7.21 0.55 11.57
C ASN A 266 5.80 0.74 12.16
N ILE A 267 5.68 1.44 13.30
CA ILE A 267 4.39 1.79 13.88
C ILE A 267 3.60 2.70 12.94
N PHE A 268 4.25 3.73 12.38
CA PHE A 268 3.64 4.63 11.41
C PHE A 268 3.15 3.89 10.16
N GLY A 269 3.99 3.03 9.58
CA GLY A 269 3.63 2.22 8.42
C GLY A 269 2.45 1.27 8.70
N LEU A 270 2.44 0.64 9.88
CA LEU A 270 1.33 -0.21 10.32
C LEU A 270 0.04 0.59 10.49
N CYS A 271 0.12 1.78 11.09
CA CYS A 271 -1.02 2.69 11.27
C CYS A 271 -1.59 3.13 9.92
N HIS A 272 -0.73 3.61 9.01
CA HIS A 272 -1.13 4.00 7.66
C HIS A 272 -1.87 2.86 6.96
N ARG A 273 -1.31 1.65 7.03
CA ARG A 273 -1.94 0.49 6.39
C ARG A 273 -3.28 0.11 7.02
N TYR A 274 -3.37 0.17 8.35
CA TYR A 274 -4.64 -0.05 9.05
C TYR A 274 -5.70 0.95 8.59
N LEU A 275 -5.35 2.24 8.51
CA LEU A 275 -6.24 3.29 8.01
C LEU A 275 -6.67 3.00 6.57
N THR A 276 -5.75 2.67 5.68
CA THR A 276 -6.08 2.32 4.29
C THR A 276 -7.06 1.16 4.19
N ASP A 277 -6.87 0.09 4.97
CA ASP A 277 -7.79 -1.06 4.98
C ASP A 277 -9.19 -0.67 5.46
N VAL A 278 -9.28 0.18 6.50
CA VAL A 278 -10.56 0.69 7.02
C VAL A 278 -11.24 1.58 5.99
N HIS A 279 -10.48 2.47 5.35
CA HIS A 279 -11.00 3.34 4.30
C HIS A 279 -11.51 2.54 3.10
N GLN A 280 -10.78 1.51 2.64
CA GLN A 280 -11.21 0.66 1.53
C GLN A 280 -12.54 -0.05 1.83
N LYS A 281 -12.69 -0.60 3.04
CA LYS A 281 -13.94 -1.25 3.47
C LYS A 281 -15.10 -0.26 3.53
N LYS A 282 -14.88 0.92 4.10
CA LYS A 282 -15.89 1.97 4.21
C LYS A 282 -16.33 2.48 2.84
N THR A 283 -15.39 2.72 1.94
CA THR A 283 -15.67 3.16 0.56
C THR A 283 -16.47 2.10 -0.18
N TYR A 284 -16.08 0.83 -0.11
CA TYR A 284 -16.84 -0.25 -0.76
C TYR A 284 -18.29 -0.33 -0.24
N HIS A 285 -18.47 -0.30 1.09
CA HIS A 285 -19.80 -0.35 1.69
C HIS A 285 -20.68 0.82 1.26
N ASN A 286 -20.14 2.04 1.29
CA ASN A 286 -20.87 3.23 0.84
C ASN A 286 -21.25 3.16 -0.64
N THR A 287 -20.36 2.64 -1.49
CA THR A 287 -20.66 2.43 -2.92
C THR A 287 -21.79 1.42 -3.12
N MET A 288 -21.78 0.30 -2.38
CA MET A 288 -22.85 -0.69 -2.48
C MET A 288 -24.20 -0.14 -1.98
N LEU A 289 -24.22 0.60 -0.87
CA LEU A 289 -25.44 1.26 -0.37
C LEU A 289 -26.02 2.26 -1.38
N CYS A 290 -25.16 3.01 -2.06
CA CYS A 290 -25.58 3.96 -3.10
C CYS A 290 -26.22 3.23 -4.30
N ILE A 291 -25.63 2.11 -4.73
CA ILE A 291 -26.17 1.29 -5.81
C ILE A 291 -27.53 0.70 -5.41
N GLU A 292 -27.64 0.17 -4.20
CA GLU A 292 -28.89 -0.40 -3.67
C GLU A 292 -30.01 0.65 -3.59
N ALA A 293 -29.69 1.85 -3.08
CA ALA A 293 -30.64 2.95 -3.02
C ALA A 293 -31.15 3.35 -4.41
N ARG A 294 -30.27 3.39 -5.41
CA ARG A 294 -30.65 3.66 -6.81
C ARG A 294 -31.56 2.57 -7.38
N LEU A 295 -31.20 1.30 -7.19
CA LEU A 295 -32.00 0.17 -7.66
C LEU A 295 -33.39 0.14 -7.01
N ARG A 296 -33.47 0.51 -5.73
CA ARG A 296 -34.75 0.65 -5.03
C ARG A 296 -35.62 1.75 -5.64
N LEU A 297 -35.04 2.93 -5.92
CA LEU A 297 -35.76 4.02 -6.56
C LEU A 297 -36.23 3.67 -7.98
N GLU A 298 -35.46 2.89 -8.73
CA GLU A 298 -35.86 2.40 -10.06
C GLU A 298 -37.01 1.38 -9.98
N ARG A 299 -37.12 0.61 -8.88
CA ARG A 299 -38.22 -0.34 -8.65
C ARG A 299 -39.52 0.33 -8.17
N GLU A 300 -39.41 1.42 -7.43
CA GLU A 300 -40.56 2.17 -6.89
C GLU A 300 -41.21 3.10 -7.94
N LYS A 301 -40.62 3.22 -9.13
CA LYS A 301 -41.05 4.11 -10.22
C LYS A 301 -41.93 3.41 -11.23
#